data_AF-A0A7L1SYA8-F1
#
_entry.id   AF-A0A7L1SYA8-F1
#
_cell.length_a   1.000
_cell.length_b   1.000
_cell.length_c   1.000
_cell.angle_alpha   90.00
_cell.angle_beta   90.00
_cell.angle_gamma   90.00
#
_symmetry.space_group_name_H-M   'P 1'
#
loop_
_entity.id
_entity.type
_entity.pdbx_description
1 polymer ?
#
loop_
_entity_poly.entity_id
_entity_poly.type
_entity_poly.pdbx_seq_one_letter_code
_entity_poly.pdbx_strand_id
1 'polypeptide(L)'
;TQSNQTCSSQNITLKNTVYATMYTLIFIPGLLANSAALWVLCRLIGKKSKAIIFMINLAVADLFHVLSLPLRIYYYINSTWPFGTPLCLLCFYVKYLNMYASICFLTCISVQRYFFLYKPFKAKDWKRRYDAAITAVVWFVVAMTCLLFPIMRSQGLDNNSSTCFADLQVQQITSKVAAVLLTGMAELIGFIVPLIIILFCTWKTKASLRGIQIPLQNSTEKRKALKMVSMCAIVFCVCFAPYHINFFFFMLVKENVITNCFLSSITLYAQPFCLSLASLDCCLDPILYFFTTSEFHDQISRHSSMVIRSRLMSKESGSS
;
A
#
# COMPACT_ATOMS: atom_id res chain seq x y z
N THR A 1 -5.43 -48.03 5.85
CA THR A 1 -5.72 -47.18 7.03
C THR A 1 -5.36 -45.74 6.69
N GLN A 2 -6.36 -44.97 6.23
CA GLN A 2 -6.22 -43.54 5.96
C GLN A 2 -6.05 -42.81 7.29
N SER A 3 -4.83 -42.34 7.58
CA SER A 3 -4.63 -41.36 8.64
C SER A 3 -5.22 -40.04 8.17
N ASN A 4 -6.31 -39.61 8.83
CA ASN A 4 -6.77 -38.23 8.84
C ASN A 4 -5.65 -37.34 9.41
N GLN A 5 -4.65 -36.99 8.59
CA GLN A 5 -3.68 -35.97 8.92
C GLN A 5 -4.32 -34.63 8.62
N THR A 6 -4.93 -34.02 9.63
CA THR A 6 -5.17 -32.57 9.65
C THR A 6 -3.81 -31.88 9.47
N CYS A 7 -3.55 -31.40 8.25
CA CYS A 7 -2.36 -30.62 7.95
C CYS A 7 -2.33 -29.40 8.87
N SER A 8 -1.28 -29.35 9.72
CA SER A 8 -0.96 -28.36 10.73
C SER A 8 -2.04 -27.30 11.01
N SER A 9 -2.68 -27.39 12.17
CA SER A 9 -3.47 -26.29 12.73
C SER A 9 -2.54 -25.08 12.94
N GLN A 10 -2.71 -24.05 12.12
CA GLN A 10 -2.00 -22.79 12.25
C GLN A 10 -2.10 -22.31 13.71
N ASN A 11 -0.97 -22.09 14.38
CA ASN A 11 -0.98 -21.64 15.79
C ASN A 11 -1.59 -20.23 15.84
N ILE A 12 -2.87 -20.15 16.23
CA ILE A 12 -3.66 -18.91 16.25
C ILE A 12 -2.96 -17.85 17.10
N THR A 13 -2.31 -18.26 18.19
CA THR A 13 -1.53 -17.39 19.07
C THR A 13 -0.37 -16.74 18.32
N LEU A 14 0.40 -17.52 17.54
CA LEU A 14 1.50 -16.96 16.74
C LEU A 14 0.99 -15.96 15.70
N LYS A 15 -0.07 -16.31 14.97
CA LYS A 15 -0.70 -15.42 13.96
C LYS A 15 -1.11 -14.09 14.59
N ASN A 16 -1.82 -14.15 15.71
CA ASN A 16 -2.31 -12.97 16.41
C ASN A 16 -1.17 -12.11 16.95
N THR A 17 -0.14 -12.73 17.55
CA THR A 17 1.05 -12.02 18.04
C THR A 17 1.79 -11.30 16.92
N VAL A 18 1.97 -11.93 15.76
CA VAL A 18 2.64 -11.30 14.60
C VAL A 18 1.86 -10.08 14.12
N TYR A 19 0.55 -10.19 13.92
CA TYR A 19 -0.27 -9.06 13.50
C TYR A 19 -0.28 -7.93 14.51
N ALA A 20 -0.50 -8.23 15.79
CA ALA A 20 -0.51 -7.22 16.86
C ALA A 20 0.82 -6.47 16.92
N THR A 21 1.94 -7.19 16.89
CA THR A 21 3.28 -6.61 16.94
C THR A 21 3.54 -5.73 15.72
N MET A 22 3.37 -6.26 14.51
CA MET A 22 3.66 -5.53 13.28
C MET A 22 2.75 -4.31 13.11
N TYR A 23 1.45 -4.43 13.37
CA TYR A 23 0.53 -3.30 13.24
C TYR A 23 0.80 -2.22 14.28
N THR A 24 1.23 -2.58 15.50
CA THR A 24 1.67 -1.60 16.50
C THR A 24 2.91 -0.84 16.02
N LEU A 25 3.90 -1.56 15.45
CA LEU A 25 5.11 -0.95 14.90
C LEU A 25 4.83 -0.05 13.69
N ILE A 26 3.80 -0.35 12.91
CA ILE A 26 3.41 0.42 11.72
C ILE A 26 2.59 1.66 12.09
N PHE A 27 1.72 1.55 13.10
CA PHE A 27 0.72 2.58 13.42
C PHE A 27 1.33 3.96 13.68
N ILE A 28 2.25 4.07 14.64
CA ILE A 28 2.80 5.37 15.04
C ILE A 28 3.63 6.01 13.90
N PRO A 29 4.62 5.31 13.29
CA PRO A 29 5.40 5.88 12.20
C PRO A 29 4.54 6.23 10.98
N GLY A 30 3.61 5.34 10.60
CA GLY A 30 2.72 5.56 9.48
C GLY A 30 1.83 6.79 9.68
N LEU A 31 1.29 6.99 10.89
CA LEU A 31 0.41 8.11 11.18
C LEU A 31 1.18 9.44 11.12
N LEU A 32 2.33 9.50 11.80
CA LEU A 32 3.15 10.71 11.86
C LEU A 32 3.71 11.07 10.48
N ALA A 33 4.28 10.09 9.77
CA ALA A 33 4.93 10.33 8.49
C ALA A 33 3.93 10.73 7.40
N ASN A 34 2.78 10.06 7.29
CA ASN A 34 1.78 10.42 6.29
C ASN A 34 1.03 11.71 6.63
N SER A 35 0.79 12.01 7.91
CA SER A 35 0.20 13.31 8.31
C SER A 35 1.12 14.47 7.98
N ALA A 36 2.42 14.34 8.30
CA ALA A 36 3.41 15.34 7.95
C ALA A 36 3.56 15.49 6.43
N ALA A 37 3.61 14.37 5.70
CA ALA A 37 3.68 14.37 4.25
C ALA A 37 2.48 15.04 3.60
N LEU A 38 1.26 14.67 4.01
CA LEU A 38 0.03 15.26 3.49
C LEU A 38 0.00 16.77 3.74
N TRP A 39 0.39 17.23 4.93
CA TRP A 39 0.46 18.65 5.26
C TRP A 39 1.43 19.41 4.34
N VAL A 40 2.64 18.88 4.10
CA VAL A 40 3.59 19.52 3.18
C VAL A 40 3.08 19.47 1.73
N LEU A 41 2.60 18.31 1.27
CA LEU A 41 2.11 18.12 -0.10
C LEU A 41 0.93 19.04 -0.44
N CYS A 42 0.00 19.23 0.50
CA CYS A 42 -1.11 20.17 0.37
C CYS A 42 -0.63 21.61 0.23
N ARG A 43 0.44 22.03 0.94
CA ARG A 43 1.06 23.36 0.76
C ARG A 43 1.79 23.49 -0.58
N LEU A 44 2.32 22.39 -1.10
CA LEU A 44 3.02 22.35 -2.39
C LEU A 44 2.08 22.22 -3.59
N ILE A 45 0.77 22.00 -3.39
CA ILE A 45 -0.20 21.79 -4.47
C ILE A 45 -0.34 22.99 -5.43
N GLY A 46 -0.02 24.19 -4.94
CA GLY A 46 0.01 25.43 -5.74
C GLY A 46 1.28 25.59 -6.57
N LYS A 47 2.33 24.80 -6.28
CA LYS A 47 3.59 24.79 -7.05
C LYS A 47 3.47 23.79 -8.20
N LYS A 48 4.15 24.05 -9.32
CA LYS A 48 4.13 23.22 -10.56
C LYS A 48 4.84 21.86 -10.41
N SER A 49 4.83 21.24 -9.24
CA SER A 49 5.47 19.95 -9.02
C SER A 49 4.55 18.82 -9.52
N LYS A 50 5.12 18.08 -10.46
CA LYS A 50 4.46 17.00 -11.20
C LYS A 50 4.32 15.78 -10.28
N ALA A 51 3.25 15.01 -10.40
CA ALA A 51 2.89 13.85 -9.56
C ALA A 51 2.40 14.16 -8.12
N ILE A 52 2.29 15.43 -7.70
CA ILE A 52 1.78 15.80 -6.37
C ILE A 52 0.39 15.22 -6.09
N ILE A 53 -0.51 15.24 -7.08
CA ILE A 53 -1.87 14.73 -6.88
C ILE A 53 -1.85 13.24 -6.53
N PHE A 54 -1.08 12.43 -7.25
CA PHE A 54 -0.96 11.00 -6.94
C PHE A 54 -0.36 10.77 -5.56
N MET A 55 0.67 11.53 -5.17
CA MET A 55 1.27 11.44 -3.84
C MET A 55 0.32 11.85 -2.70
N ILE A 56 -0.51 12.88 -2.91
CA ILE A 56 -1.55 13.27 -1.93
C ILE A 56 -2.56 12.14 -1.73
N ASN A 57 -3.02 11.54 -2.84
CA ASN A 57 -4.03 10.48 -2.76
C ASN A 57 -3.45 9.19 -2.17
N LEU A 58 -2.18 8.90 -2.42
CA LEU A 58 -1.44 7.82 -1.76
C LEU A 58 -1.40 8.04 -0.24
N ALA A 59 -0.94 9.22 0.21
CA ALA A 59 -0.92 9.57 1.63
C ALA A 59 -2.31 9.54 2.30
N VAL A 60 -3.38 9.91 1.57
CA VAL A 60 -4.77 9.79 2.07
C VAL A 60 -5.18 8.33 2.23
N ALA A 61 -4.87 7.47 1.26
CA ALA A 61 -5.15 6.04 1.34
C ALA A 61 -4.40 5.39 2.53
N ASP A 62 -3.13 5.75 2.71
CA ASP A 62 -2.29 5.30 3.82
C ASP A 62 -2.86 5.72 5.18
N LEU A 63 -3.30 6.97 5.31
CA LEU A 63 -3.91 7.47 6.54
C LEU A 63 -5.20 6.72 6.89
N PHE A 64 -6.07 6.43 5.92
CA PHE A 64 -7.27 5.62 6.19
C PHE A 64 -6.90 4.24 6.73
N HIS A 65 -5.91 3.56 6.13
CA HIS A 65 -5.43 2.27 6.61
C HIS A 65 -4.82 2.35 8.01
N VAL A 66 -3.92 3.30 8.25
CA VAL A 66 -3.26 3.49 9.54
C VAL A 66 -4.28 3.81 10.64
N LEU A 67 -5.28 4.65 10.38
CA LEU A 67 -6.35 4.97 11.33
C LEU A 67 -7.22 3.75 11.67
N SER A 68 -7.27 2.74 10.80
CA SER A 68 -7.98 1.47 11.06
C SER A 68 -7.18 0.47 11.90
N LEU A 69 -5.85 0.66 12.02
CA LEU A 69 -4.96 -0.29 12.72
C LEU A 69 -5.25 -0.45 14.22
N PRO A 70 -5.58 0.59 15.01
CA PRO A 70 -5.86 0.42 16.44
C PRO A 70 -6.96 -0.60 16.74
N LEU A 71 -8.03 -0.60 15.93
CA LEU A 71 -9.13 -1.56 16.06
C LEU A 71 -8.67 -3.00 15.75
N ARG A 72 -7.82 -3.16 14.74
CA ARG A 72 -7.21 -4.45 14.39
C ARG A 72 -6.26 -4.94 15.48
N ILE A 73 -5.43 -4.05 16.02
CA ILE A 73 -4.51 -4.36 17.12
C ILE A 73 -5.30 -4.83 18.34
N TYR A 74 -6.38 -4.12 18.71
CA TYR A 74 -7.27 -4.55 19.78
C TYR A 74 -7.78 -5.97 19.56
N TYR A 75 -8.24 -6.27 18.35
CA TYR A 75 -8.72 -7.61 18.00
C TYR A 75 -7.64 -8.68 18.15
N TYR A 76 -6.43 -8.45 17.63
CA TYR A 76 -5.37 -9.46 17.67
C TYR A 76 -4.80 -9.68 19.08
N ILE A 77 -4.91 -8.69 19.97
CA ILE A 77 -4.52 -8.85 21.38
C ILE A 77 -5.62 -9.59 22.17
N ASN A 78 -6.87 -9.14 22.05
CA ASN A 78 -7.97 -9.61 22.91
C ASN A 78 -8.76 -10.78 22.32
N SER A 79 -8.49 -11.15 21.06
CA SER A 79 -9.22 -12.16 20.29
C SER A 79 -10.74 -11.96 20.24
N THR A 80 -11.20 -10.73 20.49
CA THR A 80 -12.62 -10.34 20.57
C THR A 80 -12.87 -9.03 19.82
N TRP A 81 -14.06 -8.89 19.23
CA TRP A 81 -14.49 -7.72 18.47
C TRP A 81 -15.78 -7.12 19.02
N PRO A 82 -15.70 -6.10 19.91
CA PRO A 82 -16.88 -5.48 20.52
C PRO A 82 -17.49 -4.35 19.68
N PHE A 83 -16.88 -3.96 18.55
CA PHE A 83 -17.24 -2.74 17.81
C PHE A 83 -18.35 -2.91 16.75
N GLY A 84 -18.95 -4.10 16.70
CA GLY A 84 -20.03 -4.43 15.77
C GLY A 84 -19.59 -4.71 14.32
N THR A 85 -20.49 -5.35 13.56
CA THR A 85 -20.26 -5.79 12.18
C THR A 85 -19.91 -4.67 11.19
N PRO A 86 -20.55 -3.48 11.22
CA PRO A 86 -20.25 -2.42 10.25
C PRO A 86 -18.79 -1.96 10.32
N LEU A 87 -18.25 -1.80 11.53
CA LEU A 87 -16.86 -1.37 11.70
C LEU A 87 -15.88 -2.48 11.30
N CYS A 88 -16.25 -3.75 11.52
CA CYS A 88 -15.46 -4.89 11.07
C CYS A 88 -15.31 -4.88 9.54
N LEU A 89 -16.44 -4.74 8.82
CA LEU A 89 -16.48 -4.67 7.36
C LEU A 89 -15.74 -3.44 6.83
N LEU A 90 -15.87 -2.29 7.50
CA LEU A 90 -15.13 -1.07 7.14
C LEU A 90 -13.62 -1.27 7.28
N CYS A 91 -13.14 -1.77 8.42
CA CYS A 91 -11.72 -2.05 8.63
C CYS A 91 -11.18 -3.06 7.62
N PHE A 92 -11.98 -4.05 7.22
CA PHE A 92 -11.63 -5.00 6.19
C PHE A 92 -11.52 -4.32 4.81
N TYR A 93 -12.55 -3.56 4.42
CA TYR A 93 -12.60 -2.81 3.17
C TYR A 93 -11.43 -1.84 3.03
N VAL A 94 -11.17 -1.02 4.06
CA VAL A 94 -10.13 0.01 4.06
C VAL A 94 -8.74 -0.58 3.80
N LYS A 95 -8.44 -1.78 4.31
CA LYS A 95 -7.14 -2.44 4.07
C LYS A 95 -6.92 -2.78 2.60
N TYR A 96 -7.92 -3.35 1.93
CA TYR A 96 -7.82 -3.69 0.51
C TYR A 96 -7.90 -2.45 -0.37
N LEU A 97 -8.74 -1.48 0.01
CA LEU A 97 -8.81 -0.17 -0.64
C LEU A 97 -7.43 0.51 -0.65
N ASN A 98 -6.74 0.56 0.50
CA ASN A 98 -5.36 1.08 0.58
C ASN A 98 -4.41 0.27 -0.30
N MET A 99 -4.35 -1.05 -0.16
CA MET A 99 -3.43 -1.89 -0.94
C MET A 99 -3.55 -1.65 -2.46
N TYR A 100 -4.77 -1.70 -2.99
CA TYR A 100 -4.99 -1.53 -4.43
C TYR A 100 -4.87 -0.07 -4.89
N ALA A 101 -5.27 0.89 -4.06
CA ALA A 101 -5.03 2.31 -4.35
C ALA A 101 -3.53 2.59 -4.43
N SER A 102 -2.74 2.07 -3.47
CA SER A 102 -1.28 2.23 -3.45
C SER A 102 -0.61 1.61 -4.67
N ILE A 103 -0.99 0.38 -5.05
CA ILE A 103 -0.53 -0.26 -6.30
C ILE A 103 -0.82 0.63 -7.52
N CYS A 104 -2.05 1.12 -7.65
CA CYS A 104 -2.45 1.96 -8.78
C CYS A 104 -1.71 3.31 -8.79
N PHE A 105 -1.57 3.98 -7.65
CA PHE A 105 -0.87 5.28 -7.58
C PHE A 105 0.63 5.14 -7.80
N LEU A 106 1.30 4.11 -7.27
CA LEU A 106 2.71 3.82 -7.56
C LEU A 106 2.92 3.54 -9.05
N THR A 107 1.98 2.84 -9.68
CA THR A 107 2.00 2.60 -11.13
C THR A 107 1.82 3.90 -11.90
N CYS A 108 0.85 4.74 -11.53
CA CYS A 108 0.62 6.05 -12.15
C CYS A 108 1.85 6.96 -12.03
N ILE A 109 2.48 7.01 -10.85
CA ILE A 109 3.71 7.77 -10.62
C ILE A 109 4.83 7.25 -11.53
N SER A 110 5.00 5.92 -11.60
CA SER A 110 6.03 5.29 -12.44
C SER A 110 5.85 5.59 -13.93
N VAL A 111 4.62 5.46 -14.43
CA VAL A 111 4.26 5.77 -15.83
C VAL A 111 4.43 7.26 -16.11
N GLN A 112 3.97 8.14 -15.23
CA GLN A 112 4.08 9.59 -15.41
C GLN A 112 5.55 10.03 -15.47
N ARG A 113 6.40 9.51 -14.59
CA ARG A 113 7.84 9.83 -14.58
C ARG A 113 8.54 9.30 -15.83
N TYR A 114 8.25 8.07 -16.22
CA TYR A 114 8.73 7.51 -17.48
C TYR A 114 8.28 8.36 -18.68
N PHE A 115 6.99 8.70 -18.78
CA PHE A 115 6.44 9.46 -19.89
C PHE A 115 7.06 10.87 -19.98
N PHE A 116 7.20 11.58 -18.87
CA PHE A 116 7.80 12.92 -18.85
C PHE A 116 9.29 12.93 -19.17
N LEU A 117 9.99 11.84 -18.86
CA LEU A 117 11.39 11.67 -19.25
C LEU A 117 11.57 11.56 -20.77
N TYR A 118 10.68 10.84 -21.46
CA TYR A 118 10.81 10.58 -22.89
C TYR A 118 10.08 11.59 -23.79
N LYS A 119 9.06 12.28 -23.27
CA LYS A 119 8.28 13.30 -24.02
C LYS A 119 8.23 14.64 -23.27
N PRO A 120 9.35 15.37 -23.16
CA PRO A 120 9.44 16.59 -22.35
C PRO A 120 8.51 17.71 -22.82
N PHE A 121 8.26 17.85 -24.12
CA PHE A 121 7.30 18.84 -24.65
C PHE A 121 5.87 18.54 -24.20
N LYS A 122 5.41 17.28 -24.33
CA LYS A 122 4.10 16.87 -23.79
C LYS A 122 4.04 17.00 -22.27
N ALA A 123 5.16 16.82 -21.57
CA ALA A 123 5.24 17.04 -20.14
C ALA A 123 5.08 18.51 -19.74
N LYS A 124 5.45 19.46 -20.61
CA LYS A 124 5.28 20.90 -20.38
C LYS A 124 3.80 21.31 -20.52
N ASP A 125 3.10 20.72 -21.48
CA ASP A 125 1.69 20.99 -21.74
C ASP A 125 0.73 20.16 -20.85
N TRP A 126 1.29 19.30 -20.01
CA TRP A 126 0.50 18.45 -19.11
C TRP A 126 -0.24 19.28 -18.06
N LYS A 127 -1.57 19.20 -18.09
CA LYS A 127 -2.45 19.95 -17.19
C LYS A 127 -2.80 19.11 -15.97
N ARG A 128 -2.90 19.79 -14.81
CA ARG A 128 -3.31 19.20 -13.52
C ARG A 128 -4.64 18.44 -13.56
N ARG A 129 -5.55 18.84 -14.45
CA ARG A 129 -6.85 18.17 -14.66
C ARG A 129 -6.70 16.70 -15.09
N TYR A 130 -5.61 16.34 -15.79
CA TYR A 130 -5.38 14.97 -16.22
C TYR A 130 -5.03 14.08 -15.02
N ASP A 131 -4.15 14.55 -14.14
CA ASP A 131 -3.83 13.84 -12.89
C ASP A 131 -5.09 13.68 -12.02
N ALA A 132 -5.91 14.74 -11.90
CA ALA A 132 -7.18 14.67 -11.16
C ALA A 132 -8.18 13.68 -11.78
N ALA A 133 -8.31 13.66 -13.10
CA ALA A 133 -9.20 12.72 -13.80
C ALA A 133 -8.72 11.26 -13.63
N ILE A 134 -7.40 11.01 -13.79
CA ILE A 134 -6.81 9.69 -13.58
C ILE A 134 -7.05 9.24 -12.14
N THR A 135 -6.79 10.11 -11.16
CA THR A 135 -7.05 9.83 -9.75
C THR A 135 -8.53 9.51 -9.48
N ALA A 136 -9.46 10.26 -10.06
CA ALA A 136 -10.89 9.99 -9.89
C ALA A 136 -11.28 8.61 -10.45
N VAL A 137 -10.73 8.24 -11.62
CA VAL A 137 -10.93 6.91 -12.20
C VAL A 137 -10.32 5.82 -11.32
N VAL A 138 -9.09 6.02 -10.82
CA VAL A 138 -8.44 5.07 -9.90
C VAL A 138 -9.30 4.85 -8.67
N TRP A 139 -9.75 5.91 -8.00
CA TRP A 139 -10.61 5.78 -6.83
C TRP A 139 -11.92 5.07 -7.14
N PHE A 140 -12.58 5.44 -8.23
CA PHE A 140 -13.82 4.79 -8.63
C PHE A 140 -13.62 3.30 -8.88
N VAL A 141 -12.63 2.92 -9.69
CA VAL A 141 -12.34 1.52 -10.01
C VAL A 141 -11.98 0.74 -8.76
N VAL A 142 -11.03 1.24 -7.94
CA VAL A 142 -10.58 0.52 -6.74
C VAL A 142 -11.70 0.43 -5.69
N ALA A 143 -12.48 1.49 -5.48
CA ALA A 143 -13.60 1.44 -4.55
C ALA A 143 -14.63 0.39 -4.98
N MET A 144 -15.02 0.40 -6.26
CA MET A 144 -16.01 -0.55 -6.79
C MET A 144 -15.51 -1.99 -6.74
N THR A 145 -14.25 -2.27 -7.11
CA THR A 145 -13.71 -3.64 -7.06
C THR A 145 -13.55 -4.12 -5.62
N CYS A 146 -13.14 -3.25 -4.69
CA CYS A 146 -12.93 -3.63 -3.30
C CYS A 146 -14.23 -3.85 -2.52
N LEU A 147 -15.36 -3.29 -2.95
CA LEU A 147 -16.66 -3.51 -2.32
C LEU A 147 -17.11 -4.98 -2.37
N LEU A 148 -16.60 -5.77 -3.31
CA LEU A 148 -16.90 -7.19 -3.40
C LEU A 148 -16.40 -7.98 -2.16
N PHE A 149 -15.27 -7.56 -1.57
CA PHE A 149 -14.66 -8.28 -0.43
C PHE A 149 -15.53 -8.22 0.85
N PRO A 150 -16.03 -7.04 1.31
CA PRO A 150 -16.98 -6.98 2.41
C PRO A 150 -18.31 -7.68 2.14
N ILE A 151 -18.83 -7.61 0.90
CA ILE A 151 -20.10 -8.25 0.54
C ILE A 151 -19.99 -9.76 0.72
N MET A 152 -18.94 -10.38 0.16
CA MET A 152 -18.68 -11.81 0.33
C MET A 152 -18.48 -12.20 1.80
N ARG A 153 -17.89 -11.31 2.62
CA ARG A 153 -17.68 -11.55 4.06
C ARG A 153 -18.97 -11.41 4.88
N SER A 154 -19.82 -10.44 4.55
CA SER A 154 -21.05 -10.14 5.31
C SER A 154 -22.04 -11.31 5.33
N GLN A 155 -22.06 -12.13 4.28
CA GLN A 155 -22.94 -13.30 4.19
C GLN A 155 -22.55 -14.45 5.14
N GLY A 156 -21.32 -14.44 5.67
CA GLY A 156 -20.81 -15.45 6.61
C GLY A 156 -20.63 -14.94 8.05
N LEU A 157 -20.99 -13.70 8.35
CA LEU A 157 -20.91 -13.16 9.71
C LEU A 157 -22.25 -13.34 10.42
N ASP A 158 -22.28 -14.16 11.47
CA ASP A 158 -23.41 -14.20 12.39
C ASP A 158 -23.50 -12.87 13.17
N ASN A 159 -24.71 -12.36 13.39
CA ASN A 159 -24.94 -11.09 14.10
C ASN A 159 -24.34 -11.04 15.53
N ASN A 160 -24.00 -12.20 16.11
CA ASN A 160 -23.38 -12.34 17.44
C ASN A 160 -21.92 -12.84 17.40
N SER A 161 -21.25 -12.84 16.24
CA SER A 161 -19.86 -13.29 16.17
C SER A 161 -18.95 -12.33 16.94
N SER A 162 -18.30 -12.81 18.00
CA SER A 162 -17.27 -12.06 18.74
C SER A 162 -15.95 -11.96 17.95
N THR A 163 -15.88 -12.51 16.73
CA THR A 163 -14.67 -12.58 15.92
C THR A 163 -14.82 -11.84 14.60
N CYS A 164 -13.90 -10.90 14.31
CA CYS A 164 -13.96 -10.08 13.09
C CYS A 164 -12.93 -10.49 12.03
N PHE A 165 -11.70 -10.85 12.41
CA PHE A 165 -10.63 -11.25 11.47
C PHE A 165 -10.22 -12.72 11.62
N ALA A 166 -10.94 -13.49 12.44
CA ALA A 166 -10.76 -14.95 12.51
C ALA A 166 -11.22 -15.51 11.17
N ASP A 167 -10.29 -16.19 10.50
CA ASP A 167 -10.40 -16.86 9.22
C ASP A 167 -11.22 -16.16 8.12
N LEU A 168 -10.59 -15.99 6.96
CA LEU A 168 -11.32 -15.73 5.73
C LEU A 168 -12.21 -16.97 5.49
N GLN A 169 -13.42 -16.98 6.04
CA GLN A 169 -14.51 -17.81 5.55
C GLN A 169 -14.92 -17.22 4.21
N VAL A 170 -14.06 -17.42 3.22
CA VAL A 170 -14.44 -17.20 1.83
C VAL A 170 -15.46 -18.27 1.53
N GLN A 171 -16.66 -17.85 1.16
CA GLN A 171 -17.67 -18.77 0.66
C GLN A 171 -17.05 -19.56 -0.50
N GLN A 172 -17.06 -20.88 -0.39
CA GLN A 172 -16.44 -21.72 -1.41
C GLN A 172 -17.10 -21.43 -2.76
N ILE A 173 -16.25 -21.20 -3.77
CA ILE A 173 -16.73 -21.02 -5.11
C ILE A 173 -17.22 -22.39 -5.61
N THR A 174 -18.44 -22.44 -6.15
CA THR A 174 -19.13 -23.68 -6.52
C THR A 174 -18.32 -24.59 -7.45
N SER A 175 -17.38 -24.02 -8.22
CA SER A 175 -16.42 -24.75 -9.05
C SER A 175 -14.99 -24.36 -8.71
N LYS A 176 -14.16 -25.37 -8.38
CA LYS A 176 -12.71 -25.23 -8.21
C LYS A 176 -12.02 -24.61 -9.43
N VAL A 177 -12.48 -24.96 -10.63
CA VAL A 177 -11.94 -24.42 -11.89
C VAL A 177 -12.28 -22.92 -12.01
N ALA A 178 -13.52 -22.55 -11.70
CA ALA A 178 -13.92 -21.14 -11.69
C ALA A 178 -13.13 -20.35 -10.63
N ALA A 179 -12.86 -20.94 -9.47
CA ALA A 179 -12.07 -20.33 -8.41
C ALA A 179 -10.63 -20.02 -8.86
N VAL A 180 -9.97 -20.99 -9.50
CA VAL A 180 -8.62 -20.84 -10.06
C VAL A 180 -8.60 -19.75 -11.12
N LEU A 181 -9.55 -19.78 -12.07
CA LEU A 181 -9.62 -18.80 -13.16
C LEU A 181 -9.90 -17.40 -12.63
N LEU A 182 -10.88 -17.22 -11.76
CA LEU A 182 -11.23 -15.91 -11.21
C LEU A 182 -10.08 -15.33 -10.39
N THR A 183 -9.49 -16.12 -9.48
CA THR A 183 -8.36 -15.69 -8.66
C THR A 183 -7.14 -15.39 -9.53
N GLY A 184 -6.83 -16.26 -10.51
CA GLY A 184 -5.72 -16.05 -11.43
C GLY A 184 -5.86 -14.79 -12.28
N MET A 185 -7.07 -14.52 -12.79
CA MET A 185 -7.34 -13.30 -13.56
C MET A 185 -7.28 -12.05 -12.67
N ALA A 186 -7.80 -12.12 -11.44
CA ALA A 186 -7.73 -11.02 -10.48
C ALA A 186 -6.27 -10.69 -10.12
N GLU A 187 -5.42 -11.69 -9.86
CA GLU A 187 -4.00 -11.48 -9.58
C GLU A 187 -3.21 -11.03 -10.81
N LEU A 188 -3.56 -11.52 -12.00
CA LEU A 188 -2.97 -11.08 -13.26
C LEU A 188 -3.20 -9.58 -13.47
N ILE A 189 -4.45 -9.12 -13.33
CA ILE A 189 -4.82 -7.72 -13.56
C ILE A 189 -4.39 -6.82 -12.40
N GLY A 190 -4.63 -7.26 -11.16
CA GLY A 190 -4.43 -6.49 -9.94
C GLY A 190 -2.98 -6.40 -9.48
N PHE A 191 -2.12 -7.35 -9.87
CA PHE A 191 -0.73 -7.42 -9.42
C PHE A 191 0.28 -7.55 -10.55
N ILE A 192 0.14 -8.55 -11.43
CA ILE A 192 1.17 -8.84 -12.45
C ILE A 192 1.29 -7.71 -13.49
N VAL A 193 0.16 -7.18 -13.98
CA VAL A 193 0.16 -6.05 -14.92
C VAL A 193 0.83 -4.80 -14.31
N PRO A 194 0.44 -4.31 -13.12
CA PRO A 194 1.15 -3.25 -12.42
C PRO A 194 2.65 -3.51 -12.22
N LEU A 195 3.02 -4.73 -11.82
CA LEU A 195 4.42 -5.13 -11.63
C LEU A 195 5.23 -4.96 -12.91
N ILE A 196 4.72 -5.50 -14.03
CA ILE A 196 5.38 -5.39 -15.34
C ILE A 196 5.54 -3.92 -15.73
N ILE A 197 4.50 -3.10 -15.55
CA ILE A 197 4.55 -1.67 -15.89
C ILE A 197 5.63 -0.96 -15.06
N ILE A 198 5.66 -1.16 -13.74
CA ILE A 198 6.63 -0.52 -12.85
C ILE A 198 8.06 -0.96 -13.18
N LEU A 199 8.30 -2.27 -13.35
CA LEU A 199 9.62 -2.80 -13.71
C LEU A 199 10.07 -2.32 -15.08
N PHE A 200 9.17 -2.29 -16.07
CA PHE A 200 9.46 -1.74 -17.39
C PHE A 200 9.83 -0.26 -17.33
N CYS A 201 9.03 0.55 -16.61
CA CYS A 201 9.32 1.98 -16.41
C CYS A 201 10.67 2.18 -15.72
N THR A 202 10.98 1.37 -14.71
CA THR A 202 12.26 1.41 -13.97
C THR A 202 13.43 1.08 -14.89
N TRP A 203 13.33 -0.03 -15.63
CA TRP A 203 14.37 -0.48 -16.55
C TRP A 203 14.64 0.54 -17.65
N LYS A 204 13.60 1.04 -18.32
CA LYS A 204 13.74 2.06 -19.36
C LYS A 204 14.29 3.38 -18.82
N THR A 205 13.91 3.77 -17.61
CA THR A 205 14.45 4.98 -16.95
C THR A 205 15.94 4.80 -16.65
N LYS A 206 16.35 3.62 -16.14
CA LYS A 206 17.76 3.29 -15.87
C LYS A 206 18.59 3.21 -17.16
N ALA A 207 18.04 2.64 -18.23
CA ALA A 207 18.70 2.59 -19.53
C ALA A 207 18.93 3.99 -20.13
N SER A 208 17.98 4.92 -19.98
CA SER A 208 18.10 6.32 -20.45
C SER A 208 19.27 7.08 -19.81
N LEU A 209 19.72 6.66 -18.62
CA LEU A 209 20.88 7.24 -17.93
C LEU A 209 22.22 6.64 -18.36
N ARG A 210 22.22 5.46 -19.00
CA ARG A 210 23.43 4.80 -19.51
C ARG A 210 23.80 5.23 -20.94
N GLY A 211 22.91 5.93 -21.66
CA GLY A 211 23.20 6.47 -22.99
C GLY A 211 24.17 7.66 -22.94
N ILE A 212 25.18 7.65 -23.81
CA ILE A 212 26.47 8.37 -23.69
C ILE A 212 26.41 9.91 -23.94
N GLN A 213 25.28 10.51 -24.33
CA GLN A 213 25.20 11.96 -24.57
C GLN A 213 24.04 12.58 -23.79
N ILE A 214 24.35 13.20 -22.63
CA ILE A 214 23.35 13.91 -21.82
C ILE A 214 23.89 15.29 -21.42
N PRO A 215 23.23 16.39 -21.80
CA PRO A 215 23.52 17.73 -21.27
C PRO A 215 23.38 17.77 -19.75
N LEU A 216 24.30 18.43 -19.05
CA LEU A 216 24.43 18.43 -17.58
C LEU A 216 23.12 18.78 -16.86
N GLN A 217 22.32 19.72 -17.39
CA GLN A 217 21.05 20.17 -16.80
C GLN A 217 19.93 19.12 -16.86
N ASN A 218 19.94 18.22 -17.85
CA ASN A 218 18.99 17.11 -17.92
C ASN A 218 19.35 15.98 -16.95
N SER A 219 20.62 15.86 -16.54
CA SER A 219 21.08 14.74 -15.71
C SER A 219 20.42 14.70 -14.32
N THR A 220 20.18 15.85 -13.69
CA THR A 220 19.58 15.96 -12.35
C THR A 220 18.12 15.52 -12.34
N GLU A 221 17.31 16.01 -13.29
CA GLU A 221 15.90 15.62 -13.41
C GLU A 221 15.75 14.14 -13.79
N LYS A 222 16.64 13.61 -14.65
CA LYS A 222 16.69 12.17 -14.95
C LYS A 222 17.02 11.34 -13.72
N ARG A 223 18.01 11.76 -12.93
CA ARG A 223 18.40 11.06 -11.69
C ARG A 223 17.29 11.09 -10.65
N LYS A 224 16.57 12.21 -10.54
CA LYS A 224 15.39 12.36 -9.68
C LYS A 224 14.27 11.41 -10.13
N ALA A 225 13.94 11.39 -11.42
CA ALA A 225 12.98 10.44 -11.97
C ALA A 225 13.38 8.98 -11.73
N LEU A 226 14.66 8.62 -11.92
CA LEU A 226 15.15 7.27 -11.63
C LEU A 226 14.99 6.91 -10.16
N LYS A 227 15.36 7.81 -9.23
CA LYS A 227 15.18 7.57 -7.80
C LYS A 227 13.71 7.30 -7.48
N MET A 228 12.80 8.10 -8.02
CA MET A 228 11.36 7.93 -7.80
C MET A 228 10.83 6.60 -8.32
N VAL A 229 11.10 6.27 -9.58
CA VAL A 229 10.59 5.03 -10.20
C VAL A 229 11.24 3.81 -9.55
N SER A 230 12.52 3.89 -9.17
CA SER A 230 13.19 2.84 -8.39
C SER A 230 12.57 2.65 -7.02
N MET A 231 12.22 3.73 -6.31
CA MET A 231 11.55 3.64 -5.02
C MET A 231 10.15 3.03 -5.15
N CYS A 232 9.38 3.41 -6.17
CA CYS A 232 8.09 2.77 -6.45
C CYS A 232 8.25 1.26 -6.68
N ALA A 233 9.28 0.83 -7.42
CA ALA A 233 9.58 -0.58 -7.64
C ALA A 233 10.01 -1.30 -6.35
N ILE A 234 10.81 -0.66 -5.50
CA ILE A 234 11.23 -1.23 -4.21
C ILE A 234 10.01 -1.42 -3.31
N VAL A 235 9.19 -0.38 -3.10
CA VAL A 235 7.97 -0.49 -2.29
C VAL A 235 7.06 -1.57 -2.84
N PHE A 236 6.85 -1.61 -4.16
CA PHE A 236 5.99 -2.60 -4.76
C PHE A 236 6.49 -4.04 -4.57
N CYS A 237 7.77 -4.29 -4.84
CA CYS A 237 8.36 -5.63 -4.72
C CYS A 237 8.52 -6.08 -3.27
N VAL A 238 8.76 -5.16 -2.32
CA VAL A 238 8.92 -5.49 -0.91
C VAL A 238 7.56 -5.65 -0.24
N CYS A 239 6.64 -4.73 -0.43
CA CYS A 239 5.35 -4.72 0.28
C CYS A 239 4.30 -5.61 -0.39
N PHE A 240 4.11 -5.49 -1.70
CA PHE A 240 2.96 -6.11 -2.37
C PHE A 240 3.27 -7.49 -2.96
N ALA A 241 4.45 -7.68 -3.56
CA ALA A 241 4.77 -8.95 -4.24
C ALA A 241 4.70 -10.19 -3.33
N PRO A 242 5.25 -10.19 -2.09
CA PRO A 242 5.18 -11.35 -1.22
C PRO A 242 3.73 -11.69 -0.84
N TYR A 243 2.88 -10.67 -0.66
CA TYR A 243 1.47 -10.85 -0.38
C TYR A 243 0.72 -11.45 -1.55
N HIS A 244 0.81 -10.88 -2.75
CA HIS A 244 0.06 -11.35 -3.92
C HIS A 244 0.49 -12.75 -4.37
N ILE A 245 1.80 -13.05 -4.31
CA ILE A 245 2.30 -14.41 -4.55
C ILE A 245 1.68 -15.38 -3.54
N ASN A 246 1.73 -15.08 -2.24
CA ASN A 246 1.17 -15.96 -1.23
C ASN A 246 -0.36 -16.05 -1.30
N PHE A 247 -1.04 -14.95 -1.64
CA PHE A 247 -2.50 -14.86 -1.72
C PHE A 247 -3.06 -15.78 -2.79
N PHE A 248 -2.42 -15.87 -3.96
CA PHE A 248 -2.79 -16.82 -5.00
C PHE A 248 -2.80 -18.25 -4.46
N PHE A 249 -1.71 -18.70 -3.83
CA PHE A 249 -1.65 -20.02 -3.21
C PHE A 249 -2.64 -20.18 -2.06
N PHE A 250 -2.83 -19.13 -1.25
CA PHE A 250 -3.75 -19.14 -0.10
C PHE A 250 -5.18 -19.42 -0.54
N MET A 251 -5.63 -18.78 -1.62
CA MET A 251 -6.94 -19.03 -2.20
C MET A 251 -7.06 -20.47 -2.74
N LEU A 252 -6.04 -20.99 -3.42
CA LEU A 252 -6.04 -22.38 -3.90
C LEU A 252 -6.09 -23.42 -2.77
N VAL A 253 -5.44 -23.13 -1.63
CA VAL A 253 -5.51 -23.96 -0.43
C VAL A 253 -6.92 -23.89 0.19
N LYS A 254 -7.52 -22.70 0.31
CA LYS A 254 -8.87 -22.51 0.87
C LYS A 254 -9.97 -23.14 0.01
N GLU A 255 -9.80 -23.19 -1.30
CA GLU A 255 -10.72 -23.82 -2.26
C GLU A 255 -10.45 -25.34 -2.44
N ASN A 256 -9.59 -25.93 -1.61
CA ASN A 256 -9.22 -27.35 -1.66
C ASN A 256 -8.72 -27.80 -3.05
N VAL A 257 -8.04 -26.91 -3.78
CA VAL A 257 -7.34 -27.21 -5.04
C VAL A 257 -5.95 -27.75 -4.74
N ILE A 258 -5.24 -27.09 -3.82
CA ILE A 258 -3.96 -27.57 -3.29
C ILE A 258 -4.23 -28.35 -2.00
N THR A 259 -3.98 -29.65 -2.04
CA THR A 259 -4.11 -30.56 -0.87
C THR A 259 -2.75 -30.99 -0.31
N ASN A 260 -1.64 -30.59 -0.95
CA ASN A 260 -0.30 -30.92 -0.48
C ASN A 260 -0.02 -30.25 0.87
N CYS A 261 0.27 -31.06 1.89
CA CYS A 261 0.41 -30.62 3.27
C CYS A 261 1.52 -29.58 3.49
N PHE A 262 2.65 -29.75 2.79
CA PHE A 262 3.80 -28.86 2.89
C PHE A 262 3.47 -27.48 2.34
N LEU A 263 2.90 -27.42 1.13
CA LEU A 263 2.47 -26.17 0.50
C LEU A 263 1.37 -25.48 1.32
N SER A 264 0.33 -26.21 1.72
CA SER A 264 -0.74 -25.66 2.55
C SER A 264 -0.22 -25.09 3.86
N SER A 265 0.67 -25.80 4.55
CA SER A 265 1.27 -25.32 5.80
C SER A 265 2.06 -24.04 5.58
N ILE A 266 2.99 -24.02 4.62
CA ILE A 266 3.82 -22.84 4.34
C ILE A 266 2.97 -21.63 3.98
N THR A 267 1.99 -21.80 3.07
CA THR A 267 1.14 -20.71 2.63
C THR A 267 0.31 -20.12 3.76
N LEU A 268 -0.24 -20.97 4.65
CA LEU A 268 -0.95 -20.50 5.83
C LEU A 268 0.00 -19.79 6.80
N TYR A 269 1.17 -20.37 7.12
CA TYR A 269 2.14 -19.76 8.03
C TYR A 269 2.73 -18.43 7.51
N ALA A 270 2.94 -18.29 6.20
CA ALA A 270 3.48 -17.08 5.59
C ALA A 270 2.47 -15.92 5.55
N GLN A 271 1.16 -16.23 5.51
CA GLN A 271 0.10 -15.23 5.33
C GLN A 271 0.18 -14.03 6.29
N PRO A 272 0.37 -14.20 7.62
CA PRO A 272 0.44 -13.07 8.55
C PRO A 272 1.63 -12.16 8.30
N PHE A 273 2.77 -12.73 7.92
CA PHE A 273 3.97 -11.98 7.57
C PHE A 273 3.77 -11.21 6.27
N CYS A 274 3.27 -11.87 5.23
CA CYS A 274 3.03 -11.27 3.92
C CYS A 274 2.00 -10.12 4.00
N LEU A 275 0.89 -10.30 4.72
CA LEU A 275 -0.13 -9.25 4.88
C LEU A 275 0.37 -8.09 5.78
N SER A 276 1.22 -8.37 6.76
CA SER A 276 1.88 -7.34 7.56
C SER A 276 2.88 -6.54 6.72
N LEU A 277 3.63 -7.21 5.84
CA LEU A 277 4.58 -6.59 4.93
C LEU A 277 3.89 -5.72 3.88
N ALA A 278 2.74 -6.15 3.37
CA ALA A 278 1.88 -5.29 2.57
C ALA A 278 1.51 -4.03 3.36
N SER A 279 1.12 -4.15 4.62
CA SER A 279 0.79 -2.99 5.47
C SER A 279 1.96 -2.07 5.79
N LEU A 280 3.21 -2.47 5.49
CA LEU A 280 4.39 -1.62 5.67
C LEU A 280 4.51 -0.55 4.58
N ASP A 281 3.71 -0.63 3.49
CA ASP A 281 3.70 0.35 2.40
C ASP A 281 3.59 1.79 2.92
N CYS A 282 2.67 2.03 3.86
CA CYS A 282 2.40 3.34 4.43
C CYS A 282 3.59 3.92 5.20
N CYS A 283 4.55 3.11 5.64
CA CYS A 283 5.78 3.57 6.27
C CYS A 283 6.88 3.89 5.24
N LEU A 284 6.85 3.25 4.08
CA LEU A 284 7.86 3.42 3.03
C LEU A 284 7.47 4.51 2.01
N ASP A 285 6.19 4.73 1.77
CA ASP A 285 5.70 5.77 0.85
C ASP A 285 6.13 7.20 1.24
N PRO A 286 6.22 7.57 2.53
CA PRO A 286 6.83 8.83 2.95
C PRO A 286 8.26 9.07 2.44
N ILE A 287 9.03 8.00 2.24
CA ILE A 287 10.39 8.06 1.71
C ILE A 287 10.35 8.46 0.23
N LEU A 288 9.35 8.00 -0.53
CA LEU A 288 9.09 8.45 -1.90
C LEU A 288 8.88 9.97 -1.92
N TYR A 289 8.09 10.53 -1.01
CA TYR A 289 7.81 11.97 -0.95
C TYR A 289 9.05 12.80 -0.64
N PHE A 290 9.88 12.34 0.31
CA PHE A 290 11.11 13.01 0.71
C PHE A 290 12.11 13.11 -0.46
N PHE A 291 12.31 12.04 -1.23
CA PHE A 291 13.20 12.05 -2.39
C PHE A 291 12.63 12.75 -3.62
N THR A 292 11.32 13.01 -3.64
CA THR A 292 10.61 13.59 -4.78
C THR A 292 10.59 15.12 -4.79
N THR A 293 10.74 15.76 -3.63
CA THR A 293 10.63 17.21 -3.54
C THR A 293 11.88 17.75 -2.86
N SER A 294 12.79 18.34 -3.64
CA SER A 294 13.86 19.18 -3.09
C SER A 294 13.27 20.29 -2.22
N GLU A 295 12.06 20.75 -2.55
CA GLU A 295 11.29 21.68 -1.72
C GLU A 295 10.77 21.08 -0.39
N PHE A 296 10.68 19.76 -0.24
CA PHE A 296 10.28 19.09 1.00
C PHE A 296 11.41 19.18 2.03
N HIS A 297 12.65 18.99 1.55
CA HIS A 297 13.86 19.20 2.35
C HIS A 297 13.95 20.66 2.84
N ASP A 298 13.70 21.62 1.95
CA ASP A 298 13.75 23.05 2.28
C ASP A 298 12.59 23.51 3.17
N GLN A 299 11.40 22.91 3.05
CA GLN A 299 10.28 23.26 3.92
C GLN A 299 10.36 22.62 5.30
N ILE A 300 10.83 21.37 5.42
CA ILE A 300 11.12 20.76 6.72
C ILE A 300 12.23 21.53 7.44
N SER A 301 13.31 21.91 6.74
CA SER A 301 14.39 22.70 7.35
C SER A 301 13.90 24.09 7.78
N ARG A 302 13.02 24.74 7.00
CA ARG A 302 12.39 26.01 7.37
C ARG A 302 11.43 25.88 8.55
N HIS A 303 10.64 24.80 8.64
CA HIS A 303 9.74 24.59 9.76
C HIS A 303 10.48 24.20 11.03
N SER A 304 11.47 23.31 10.95
CA SER A 304 12.31 22.95 12.09
C SER A 304 13.09 24.17 12.60
N SER A 305 13.65 24.99 11.72
CA SER A 305 14.31 26.24 12.12
C SER A 305 13.36 27.28 12.73
N MET A 306 12.13 27.43 12.22
CA MET A 306 11.12 28.28 12.85
C MET A 306 10.69 27.78 14.24
N VAL A 307 10.50 26.47 14.41
CA VAL A 307 10.14 25.87 15.71
C VAL A 307 11.28 25.96 16.71
N ILE A 308 12.53 25.78 16.26
CA ILE A 308 13.73 25.98 17.10
C ILE A 308 13.83 27.45 17.52
N ARG A 309 13.62 28.38 16.57
CA ARG A 309 13.66 29.82 16.84
C ARG A 309 12.56 30.26 17.80
N SER A 310 11.33 29.76 17.65
CA SER A 310 10.23 30.08 18.57
C SER A 310 10.46 29.52 19.98
N ARG A 311 11.06 28.33 20.10
CA ARG A 311 11.45 27.75 21.39
C ARG A 311 12.60 28.50 22.06
N LEU A 312 13.57 29.00 21.29
CA LEU A 312 14.65 29.84 21.81
C LEU A 312 14.11 31.18 22.32
N MET A 313 13.25 31.86 21.56
CA MET A 313 12.64 33.13 21.98
C MET A 313 11.71 32.97 23.19
N SER A 314 10.99 31.86 23.30
CA SER A 314 10.19 31.54 24.50
C SER A 314 11.02 31.26 25.75
N LYS A 315 12.30 30.86 25.59
CA LYS A 315 13.21 30.57 26.70
C LYS A 315 13.89 31.84 27.22
N GLU A 316 14.18 32.80 26.33
CA GLU A 316 14.68 34.14 26.70
C GLU A 316 13.60 34.98 27.42
N SER A 317 12.34 34.86 27.03
CA SER A 317 11.24 35.60 27.69
C SER A 317 10.85 35.05 29.07
N GLY A 318 11.27 33.83 29.43
CA GLY A 318 11.02 33.22 30.74
C GLY A 318 12.18 33.36 31.73
N SER A 319 13.30 33.95 31.31
CA SER A 319 14.48 34.20 32.16
C SER A 319 14.72 35.69 32.46
N SER A 320 13.73 36.54 32.17
CA SER A 320 13.68 37.96 32.53
C SER A 320 12.62 38.15 33.61
#